data_AF-A0A9E5FGE7-F1
#
_entry.id   AF-A0A9E5FGE7-F1
#
_cell.length_a   1.000
_cell.length_b   1.000
_cell.length_c   1.000
_cell.angle_alpha   90.00
_cell.angle_beta   90.00
_cell.angle_gamma   90.00
#
_symmetry.space_group_name_H-M   'P 1'
#
loop_
_entity.id
_entity.type
_entity.pdbx_description
1 polymer ?
#
loop_
_entity_poly.entity_id
_entity_poly.type
_entity_poly.pdbx_seq_one_letter_code
_entity_poly.pdbx_strand_id
1 'polypeptide(L)'
;MAVAFILLISLIPRTSIGQDGTSGAAKAVAPDAKTSGEHGAAKSAVSSDHAKSATKHVSEADLVLPDLDNSTFIFGLIKGKMLLYGGLIVCFGGLYFGLMIYQELKAMPVHPSMREVSELIYETCKTYLISQGKFIAMLWAFIAVVIVMYFGWLLQKSTEQVSIIVLFSVIGILGSYGVAWFGIRVNTFANSRTAFASLKGLPYLVYAIPLKAGMSIGMMLISVELLLMLCILLFLPCEYAGSCFIGFAVGESLGAAALRIAGGIFTKIADIGSDLMKIVFDIKEDDARNPGVVADCTGDNAGDSVGPSADGFETYGVTGVALITFILLAVNEKTAGKSFEMVQVQLLVWLFVMRVMMIIASAGSYFLNEKLTFAKYANAPKMDFEMPLTRLVWITSIISIALTYLVSWLVIPVLGGNSELWWQLSTIISCGTLAGAVIPELVKVFTSTSSAHVREVVDSSREGGASLNILSGLVAGNFSCLWLGLSITGLMAVAY
;
A
#
# COMPACT_ATOMS: atom_id res chain seq x y z
N MET A 1 -8.15 5.54 4.84
CA MET A 1 -8.99 5.49 6.07
C MET A 1 -8.22 5.88 7.34
N ALA A 2 -6.96 5.48 7.50
CA ALA A 2 -6.15 5.83 8.68
C ALA A 2 -5.95 7.34 8.89
N VAL A 3 -5.68 8.11 7.83
CA VAL A 3 -5.49 9.57 7.92
C VAL A 3 -6.80 10.30 8.30
N ALA A 4 -7.93 9.89 7.73
CA ALA A 4 -9.24 10.43 8.09
C ALA A 4 -9.63 10.08 9.54
N PHE A 5 -9.26 8.89 10.03
CA PHE A 5 -9.50 8.47 11.41
C PHE A 5 -8.60 9.22 12.40
N ILE A 6 -7.34 9.51 12.03
CA ILE A 6 -6.42 10.34 12.82
C ILE A 6 -6.91 11.79 12.89
N LEU A 7 -7.39 12.35 11.78
CA LEU A 7 -8.00 13.69 11.72
C LEU A 7 -9.31 13.77 12.51
N LEU A 8 -10.12 12.70 12.55
CA LEU A 8 -11.33 12.66 13.37
C LEU A 8 -11.01 12.54 14.87
N ILE A 9 -9.99 11.77 15.24
CA ILE A 9 -9.57 11.62 16.65
C ILE A 9 -8.97 12.91 17.20
N SER A 10 -8.25 13.69 16.37
CA SER A 10 -7.66 14.96 16.79
C SER A 10 -8.68 16.10 16.95
N LEU A 11 -9.90 15.95 16.41
CA LEU A 11 -11.02 16.88 16.59
C LEU A 11 -11.82 16.64 17.88
N ILE A 12 -11.54 15.55 18.63
CA ILE A 12 -12.22 15.26 19.90
C ILE A 12 -11.48 15.98 21.04
N PRO A 13 -12.09 16.96 21.72
CA PRO A 13 -11.45 17.61 22.87
C PRO A 13 -11.27 16.61 24.01
N ARG A 14 -10.01 16.23 24.30
CA ARG A 14 -9.68 15.34 25.42
C ARG A 14 -9.80 16.10 26.74
N THR A 15 -10.84 15.83 27.50
CA THR A 15 -10.91 16.20 28.92
C THR A 15 -9.83 15.44 29.68
N SER A 16 -8.99 16.18 30.41
CA SER A 16 -7.96 15.65 31.31
C SER A 16 -8.58 14.69 32.33
N ILE A 17 -8.21 13.40 32.24
CA ILE A 17 -8.34 12.46 33.36
C ILE A 17 -6.93 12.22 33.87
N GLY A 18 -6.65 12.71 35.08
CA GLY A 18 -5.38 12.56 35.77
C GLY A 18 -5.08 11.09 36.07
N GLN A 19 -3.83 10.71 35.81
CA GLN A 19 -3.23 9.50 36.32
C GLN A 19 -2.79 9.73 37.77
N ASP A 20 -3.37 8.99 38.71
CA ASP A 20 -2.67 8.58 39.93
C ASP A 20 -2.95 7.09 40.12
N GLY A 21 -1.90 6.28 40.07
CA GLY A 21 -1.98 4.85 40.32
C GLY A 21 -1.43 4.53 41.70
N THR A 22 -2.18 3.73 42.48
CA THR A 22 -1.62 2.72 43.38
C THR A 22 -2.62 1.59 43.59
N SER A 23 -2.09 0.37 43.62
CA SER A 23 -2.78 -0.91 43.78
C SER A 23 -3.25 -1.15 45.22
N GLY A 24 -4.38 -1.85 45.40
CA GLY A 24 -4.56 -2.74 46.56
C GLY A 24 -5.89 -2.65 47.33
N ALA A 25 -6.70 -3.70 47.16
CA ALA A 25 -7.56 -4.36 48.16
C ALA A 25 -8.82 -3.66 48.71
N ALA A 26 -9.91 -4.43 48.67
CA ALA A 26 -11.22 -4.15 49.26
C ALA A 26 -11.19 -4.05 50.80
N LYS A 27 -11.94 -3.08 51.34
CA LYS A 27 -12.78 -3.23 52.56
C LYS A 27 -13.70 -2.02 52.74
N ALA A 28 -14.88 -2.31 53.28
CA ALA A 28 -16.02 -1.41 53.46
C ALA A 28 -15.96 -0.54 54.74
N VAL A 29 -16.94 0.37 54.84
CA VAL A 29 -17.58 0.98 56.04
C VAL A 29 -17.27 2.47 56.32
N ALA A 30 -18.23 3.33 55.93
CA ALA A 30 -18.98 4.35 56.70
C ALA A 30 -18.24 5.54 57.42
N PRO A 31 -18.94 6.63 57.84
CA PRO A 31 -18.61 8.00 57.45
C PRO A 31 -18.36 8.96 58.64
N ASP A 32 -18.30 10.27 58.32
CA ASP A 32 -18.38 11.46 59.17
C ASP A 32 -17.06 12.09 59.67
N ALA A 33 -16.82 13.34 59.26
CA ALA A 33 -16.95 14.50 60.16
C ALA A 33 -16.68 15.83 59.44
N LYS A 34 -17.63 16.76 59.61
CA LYS A 34 -17.51 18.20 59.34
C LYS A 34 -16.40 18.81 60.19
N THR A 35 -15.68 19.81 59.68
CA THR A 35 -15.56 21.13 60.34
C THR A 35 -14.99 22.21 59.43
N SER A 36 -15.70 23.33 59.45
CA SER A 36 -15.41 24.68 58.98
C SER A 36 -14.21 25.34 59.69
N GLY A 37 -13.56 26.31 59.04
CA GLY A 37 -12.69 27.27 59.73
C GLY A 37 -11.87 28.16 58.79
N GLU A 38 -12.18 29.45 58.82
CA GLU A 38 -11.64 30.55 58.00
C GLU A 38 -10.26 31.08 58.45
N HIS A 39 -9.59 31.75 57.48
CA HIS A 39 -8.70 32.92 57.57
C HIS A 39 -7.29 32.80 58.20
N GLY A 40 -6.28 33.21 57.42
CA GLY A 40 -4.95 33.56 57.90
C GLY A 40 -3.92 33.78 56.78
N ALA A 41 -3.79 35.02 56.31
CA ALA A 41 -2.78 35.42 55.34
C ALA A 41 -1.37 35.45 55.96
N ALA A 42 -0.39 34.81 55.29
CA ALA A 42 1.03 35.11 55.47
C ALA A 42 1.77 34.92 54.14
N LYS A 43 2.44 35.99 53.71
CA LYS A 43 3.28 36.06 52.52
C LYS A 43 4.56 35.22 52.72
N SER A 44 4.89 34.35 51.79
CA SER A 44 6.29 34.05 51.46
C SER A 44 6.42 33.84 49.96
N ALA A 45 7.27 34.68 49.35
CA ALA A 45 7.63 34.62 47.96
C ALA A 45 8.40 33.33 47.65
N VAL A 46 7.88 32.54 46.71
CA VAL A 46 8.65 31.60 45.91
C VAL A 46 8.20 31.79 44.48
N SER A 47 9.10 32.33 43.64
CA SER A 47 8.89 32.52 42.22
C SER A 47 8.75 31.16 41.53
N SER A 48 7.54 30.80 41.14
CA SER A 48 7.27 29.66 40.26
C SER A 48 7.30 30.10 38.80
N ASP A 49 8.51 30.17 38.25
CA ASP A 49 8.72 30.05 36.80
C ASP A 49 8.39 28.62 36.36
N HIS A 50 7.10 28.32 36.24
CA HIS A 50 6.61 27.18 35.48
C HIS A 50 5.76 27.70 34.32
N ALA A 51 6.46 28.33 33.38
CA ALA A 51 5.96 28.52 32.04
C ALA A 51 5.68 27.13 31.42
N LYS A 52 4.39 26.90 31.20
CA LYS A 52 3.77 25.85 30.39
C LYS A 52 4.69 25.36 29.27
N SER A 53 5.28 24.18 29.44
CA SER A 53 5.74 23.37 28.31
C SER A 53 4.51 22.83 27.60
N ALA A 54 3.90 23.65 26.75
CA ALA A 54 3.01 23.15 25.72
C ALA A 54 3.91 22.35 24.77
N THR A 55 3.73 21.03 24.75
CA THR A 55 4.26 20.18 23.68
C THR A 55 3.83 20.79 22.36
N LYS A 56 4.75 21.48 21.69
CA LYS A 56 4.55 22.07 20.38
C LYS A 56 4.27 20.89 19.45
N HIS A 57 3.01 20.69 19.06
CA HIS A 57 2.65 19.70 18.05
C HIS A 57 3.35 20.14 16.75
N VAL A 58 4.42 19.43 16.39
CA VAL A 58 5.10 19.61 15.11
C VAL A 58 4.21 18.95 14.07
N SER A 59 3.62 19.74 13.19
CA SER A 59 2.87 19.20 12.06
C SER A 59 3.88 18.59 11.09
N GLU A 60 3.52 17.47 10.46
CA GLU A 60 4.30 16.88 9.37
C GLU A 60 4.56 17.91 8.25
N ALA A 61 3.71 18.95 8.15
CA ALA A 61 3.81 20.00 7.13
C ALA A 61 5.03 20.90 7.33
N ASP A 62 5.59 20.91 8.55
CA ASP A 62 6.75 21.69 8.96
C ASP A 62 8.07 20.92 8.82
N LEU A 63 8.03 19.69 8.29
CA LEU A 63 9.22 18.87 8.13
C LEU A 63 10.12 19.45 7.05
N VAL A 64 11.32 19.87 7.47
CA VAL A 64 12.38 20.33 6.59
C VAL A 64 13.35 19.17 6.35
N LEU A 65 13.63 18.88 5.09
CA LEU A 65 14.61 17.85 4.74
C LEU A 65 16.04 18.36 4.95
N PRO A 66 16.95 17.52 5.47
CA PRO A 66 18.37 17.85 5.50
C PRO A 66 18.97 17.80 4.08
N ASP A 67 20.07 18.53 3.84
CA ASP A 67 20.76 18.48 2.55
C ASP A 67 21.41 17.11 2.34
N LEU A 68 20.95 16.43 1.28
CA LEU A 68 21.34 15.07 0.94
C LEU A 68 22.80 14.94 0.47
N ASP A 69 23.49 16.06 0.18
CA ASP A 69 24.92 16.07 -0.16
C ASP A 69 25.85 16.02 1.06
N ASN A 70 25.31 16.18 2.28
CA ASN A 70 26.10 16.21 3.52
C ASN A 70 26.68 14.84 3.92
N SER A 71 26.31 13.76 3.22
CA SER A 71 26.77 12.39 3.49
C SER A 71 27.30 11.70 2.24
N THR A 72 28.38 10.94 2.42
CA THR A 72 28.95 10.04 1.41
C THR A 72 28.62 8.59 1.74
N PHE A 73 28.30 7.81 0.71
CA PHE A 73 27.84 6.43 0.76
C PHE A 73 28.79 5.52 -0.02
N ILE A 74 28.67 4.20 0.18
CA ILE A 74 29.51 3.17 -0.44
C ILE A 74 30.99 3.45 -0.20
N PHE A 75 31.43 3.27 1.04
CA PHE A 75 32.81 3.49 1.48
C PHE A 75 33.36 4.90 1.18
N GLY A 76 32.47 5.91 1.15
CA GLY A 76 32.85 7.30 0.90
C GLY A 76 32.97 7.69 -0.58
N LEU A 77 32.62 6.81 -1.51
CA LEU A 77 32.85 7.01 -2.94
C LEU A 77 31.74 7.81 -3.64
N ILE A 78 30.50 7.78 -3.12
CA ILE A 78 29.33 8.31 -3.84
C ILE A 78 28.51 9.25 -2.94
N LYS A 79 28.11 10.41 -3.46
CA LYS A 79 27.20 11.34 -2.74
C LYS A 79 25.76 10.82 -2.75
N GLY A 80 24.98 11.16 -1.71
CA GLY A 80 23.57 10.75 -1.59
C GLY A 80 22.73 11.06 -2.83
N LYS A 81 22.78 12.29 -3.34
CA LYS A 81 22.01 12.70 -4.54
C LYS A 81 22.35 11.90 -5.78
N MET A 82 23.64 11.55 -6.00
CA MET A 82 24.05 10.74 -7.15
C MET A 82 23.43 9.35 -7.15
N LEU A 83 23.31 8.76 -5.96
CA LEU A 83 22.73 7.45 -5.80
C LEU A 83 21.21 7.49 -6.01
N LEU A 84 20.55 8.55 -5.55
CA LEU A 84 19.13 8.81 -5.80
C LEU A 84 18.83 9.15 -7.28
N TYR A 85 19.73 9.84 -7.99
CA TYR A 85 19.63 10.00 -9.45
C TYR A 85 19.69 8.66 -10.18
N GLY A 86 20.51 7.71 -9.70
CA GLY A 86 20.47 6.31 -10.17
C GLY A 86 19.09 5.68 -9.95
N GLY A 87 18.42 6.01 -8.85
CA GLY A 87 17.03 5.63 -8.58
C GLY A 87 16.04 6.11 -9.65
N LEU A 88 16.19 7.34 -10.15
CA LEU A 88 15.35 7.85 -11.25
C LEU A 88 15.52 6.99 -12.51
N ILE A 89 16.74 6.57 -12.84
CA ILE A 89 17.02 5.71 -14.01
C ILE A 89 16.28 4.37 -13.86
N VAL A 90 16.30 3.77 -12.67
CA VAL A 90 15.57 2.52 -12.39
C VAL A 90 14.06 2.73 -12.52
N CYS A 91 13.52 3.84 -12.01
CA CYS A 91 12.09 4.17 -12.17
C CYS A 91 11.72 4.32 -13.65
N PHE A 92 12.51 5.06 -14.44
CA PHE A 92 12.29 5.16 -15.88
C PHE A 92 12.41 3.81 -16.58
N GLY A 93 13.33 2.94 -16.15
CA GLY A 93 13.44 1.56 -16.63
C GLY A 93 12.19 0.72 -16.33
N GLY A 94 11.62 0.87 -15.13
CA GLY A 94 10.37 0.20 -14.74
C GLY A 94 9.15 0.71 -15.51
N LEU A 95 9.05 2.02 -15.73
CA LEU A 95 8.01 2.61 -16.60
C LEU A 95 8.15 2.12 -18.04
N TYR A 96 9.38 2.12 -18.57
CA TYR A 96 9.67 1.62 -19.91
C TYR A 96 9.30 0.14 -20.03
N PHE A 97 9.64 -0.69 -19.04
CA PHE A 97 9.23 -2.08 -18.99
C PHE A 97 7.70 -2.23 -19.03
N GLY A 98 6.97 -1.46 -18.22
CA GLY A 98 5.51 -1.44 -18.24
C GLY A 98 4.94 -1.13 -19.62
N LEU A 99 5.44 -0.07 -20.26
CA LEU A 99 5.03 0.36 -21.60
C LEU A 99 5.41 -0.63 -22.71
N MET A 100 6.57 -1.29 -22.59
CA MET A 100 7.00 -2.33 -23.52
C MET A 100 6.02 -3.50 -23.50
N ILE A 101 5.66 -3.99 -22.30
CA ILE A 101 4.67 -5.06 -22.15
C ILE A 101 3.28 -4.63 -22.64
N TYR A 102 2.89 -3.38 -22.41
CA TYR A 102 1.65 -2.84 -23.00
C TYR A 102 1.66 -2.97 -24.53
N GLN A 103 2.76 -2.60 -25.18
CA GLN A 103 2.89 -2.72 -26.64
C GLN A 103 2.88 -4.18 -27.11
N GLU A 104 3.57 -5.08 -26.39
CA GLU A 104 3.54 -6.52 -26.66
C GLU A 104 2.11 -7.09 -26.56
N LEU A 105 1.38 -6.80 -25.48
CA LEU A 105 -0.01 -7.25 -25.29
C LEU A 105 -0.93 -6.74 -26.38
N LYS A 106 -0.77 -5.46 -26.76
CA LYS A 106 -1.53 -4.85 -27.86
C LYS A 106 -1.26 -5.56 -29.19
N ALA A 107 0.01 -5.89 -29.48
CA ALA A 107 0.45 -6.51 -30.73
C ALA A 107 0.19 -8.02 -30.81
N MET A 108 -0.05 -8.70 -29.69
CA MET A 108 -0.33 -10.13 -29.68
C MET A 108 -1.61 -10.49 -30.47
N PRO A 109 -1.61 -11.62 -31.19
CA PRO A 109 -2.74 -12.03 -32.02
C PRO A 109 -3.97 -12.35 -31.17
N VAL A 110 -5.14 -12.02 -31.70
CA VAL A 110 -6.44 -12.24 -31.06
C VAL A 110 -7.51 -12.46 -32.13
N HIS A 111 -8.48 -13.34 -31.88
CA HIS A 111 -9.61 -13.55 -32.77
C HIS A 111 -10.49 -12.28 -32.85
N PRO A 112 -11.01 -11.88 -34.03
CA PRO A 112 -11.84 -10.68 -34.18
C PRO A 112 -13.00 -10.59 -33.17
N SER A 113 -13.78 -11.66 -33.01
CA SER A 113 -14.90 -11.67 -32.06
C SER A 113 -14.47 -11.50 -30.59
N MET A 114 -13.34 -12.10 -30.18
CA MET A 114 -12.82 -11.92 -28.82
C MET A 114 -12.29 -10.50 -28.60
N ARG A 115 -11.75 -9.88 -29.65
CA ARG A 115 -11.33 -8.48 -29.62
C ARG A 115 -12.52 -7.54 -29.50
N GLU A 116 -13.60 -7.77 -30.24
CA GLU A 116 -14.83 -6.98 -30.16
C GLU A 116 -15.41 -6.97 -28.75
N VAL A 117 -15.50 -8.15 -28.10
CA VAL A 117 -15.96 -8.26 -26.71
C VAL A 117 -15.04 -7.50 -25.75
N SER A 118 -13.71 -7.64 -25.91
CA SER A 118 -12.74 -6.93 -25.08
C SER A 118 -12.76 -5.42 -25.25
N GLU A 119 -12.99 -4.91 -26.47
CA GLU A 119 -13.15 -3.47 -26.71
C GLU A 119 -14.49 -2.95 -26.17
N LEU A 120 -15.57 -3.74 -26.22
CA LEU A 120 -16.85 -3.41 -25.58
C LEU A 120 -16.69 -3.27 -24.05
N ILE A 121 -16.00 -4.20 -23.41
CA ILE A 121 -15.66 -4.13 -21.99
C ILE A 121 -14.83 -2.87 -21.72
N TYR A 122 -13.82 -2.59 -22.55
CA TYR A 122 -12.97 -1.41 -22.38
C TYR A 122 -13.74 -0.08 -22.50
N GLU A 123 -14.64 0.07 -23.48
CA GLU A 123 -15.46 1.30 -23.60
C GLU A 123 -16.40 1.48 -22.40
N THR A 124 -16.89 0.38 -21.82
CA THR A 124 -17.67 0.40 -20.57
C THR A 124 -16.79 0.83 -19.39
N CYS A 125 -15.60 0.22 -19.24
CA CYS A 125 -14.62 0.61 -18.22
C CYS A 125 -14.21 2.09 -18.32
N LYS A 126 -14.05 2.61 -19.54
CA LYS A 126 -13.71 4.02 -19.80
C LYS A 126 -14.83 4.95 -19.33
N THR A 127 -16.07 4.61 -19.64
CA THR A 127 -17.25 5.37 -19.18
C THR A 127 -17.36 5.36 -17.66
N TYR A 128 -17.11 4.19 -17.05
CA TYR A 128 -17.02 4.04 -15.60
C TYR A 128 -15.91 4.92 -15.01
N LEU A 129 -14.68 4.86 -15.52
CA LEU A 129 -13.55 5.63 -15.00
C LEU A 129 -13.75 7.14 -15.12
N ILE A 130 -14.38 7.62 -16.20
CA ILE A 130 -14.71 9.05 -16.33
C ILE A 130 -15.72 9.46 -15.26
N SER A 131 -16.72 8.61 -15.00
CA SER A 131 -17.73 8.84 -13.96
C SER A 131 -17.09 8.83 -12.56
N GLN A 132 -16.17 7.90 -12.30
CA GLN A 132 -15.35 7.88 -11.09
C GLN A 132 -14.49 9.13 -10.95
N GLY A 133 -13.84 9.58 -12.02
CA GLY A 133 -13.03 10.81 -11.98
C GLY A 133 -13.85 12.03 -11.56
N LYS A 134 -15.09 12.16 -12.05
CA LYS A 134 -16.02 13.22 -11.62
C LYS A 134 -16.38 13.10 -10.13
N PHE A 135 -16.63 11.88 -9.66
CA PHE A 135 -16.94 11.63 -8.26
C PHE A 135 -15.74 11.96 -7.34
N ILE A 136 -14.54 11.52 -7.72
CA ILE A 136 -13.29 11.82 -7.01
C ILE A 136 -13.04 13.33 -6.99
N ALA A 137 -13.27 14.04 -8.09
CA ALA A 137 -13.12 15.50 -8.12
C ALA A 137 -14.09 16.21 -7.15
N MET A 138 -15.33 15.72 -7.03
CA MET A 138 -16.30 16.22 -6.06
C MET A 138 -15.85 15.97 -4.62
N LEU A 139 -15.38 14.76 -4.32
CA LEU A 139 -14.82 14.44 -2.99
C LEU A 139 -13.58 15.27 -2.68
N TRP A 140 -12.70 15.45 -3.67
CA TRP A 140 -11.52 16.27 -3.52
C TRP A 140 -11.86 17.73 -3.24
N ALA A 141 -12.87 18.31 -3.89
CA ALA A 141 -13.30 19.67 -3.58
C ALA A 141 -13.72 19.82 -2.10
N PHE A 142 -14.42 18.82 -1.55
CA PHE A 142 -14.74 18.78 -0.12
C PHE A 142 -13.48 18.69 0.75
N ILE A 143 -12.56 17.77 0.42
CA ILE A 143 -11.30 17.60 1.16
C ILE A 143 -10.40 18.84 1.05
N ALA A 144 -10.37 19.53 -0.09
CA ALA A 144 -9.60 20.74 -0.29
C ALA A 144 -10.09 21.87 0.65
N VAL A 145 -11.41 22.00 0.86
CA VAL A 145 -11.97 22.93 1.85
C VAL A 145 -11.48 22.56 3.26
N VAL A 146 -11.48 21.27 3.61
CA VAL A 146 -10.96 20.81 4.91
C VAL A 146 -9.47 21.09 5.06
N ILE A 147 -8.66 20.86 4.02
CA ILE A 147 -7.21 21.16 4.01
C ILE A 147 -6.99 22.65 4.27
N VAL A 148 -7.71 23.53 3.56
CA VAL A 148 -7.56 24.99 3.71
C VAL A 148 -7.99 25.45 5.10
N MET A 149 -9.10 24.93 5.64
CA MET A 149 -9.53 25.26 7.01
C MET A 149 -8.53 24.77 8.06
N TYR A 150 -8.06 23.53 7.94
CA TYR A 150 -7.16 22.93 8.92
C TYR A 150 -5.76 23.56 8.88
N PHE A 151 -5.11 23.58 7.72
CA PHE A 151 -3.75 24.11 7.60
C PHE A 151 -3.71 25.64 7.56
N GLY A 152 -4.65 26.27 6.87
CA GLY A 152 -4.68 27.72 6.72
C GLY A 152 -5.22 28.45 7.95
N TRP A 153 -6.35 28.01 8.52
CA TRP A 153 -6.96 28.71 9.65
C TRP A 153 -6.53 28.17 11.01
N LEU A 154 -6.60 26.85 11.23
CA LEU A 154 -6.32 26.27 12.55
C LEU A 154 -4.82 26.23 12.86
N LEU A 155 -3.99 25.77 11.92
CA LEU A 155 -2.53 25.71 12.07
C LEU A 155 -1.81 26.98 11.60
N GLN A 156 -2.53 27.96 11.06
CA GLN A 156 -2.02 29.27 10.61
C GLN A 156 -0.77 29.15 9.71
N LYS A 157 -0.75 28.18 8.80
CA LYS A 157 0.32 28.00 7.81
C LYS A 157 0.30 29.11 6.77
N SER A 158 1.45 29.34 6.13
CA SER A 158 1.52 30.33 5.05
C SER A 158 0.61 29.91 3.89
N THR A 159 0.04 30.88 3.18
CA THR A 159 -0.79 30.63 2.01
C THR A 159 -0.05 29.79 0.97
N GLU A 160 1.27 30.00 0.84
CA GLU A 160 2.15 29.23 -0.04
C GLU A 160 2.18 27.75 0.34
N GLN A 161 2.43 27.42 1.62
CA GLN A 161 2.44 26.03 2.09
C GLN A 161 1.09 25.33 1.87
N VAL A 162 -0.02 26.01 2.19
CA VAL A 162 -1.36 25.45 1.98
C VAL A 162 -1.62 25.19 0.49
N SER A 163 -1.21 26.11 -0.38
CA SER A 163 -1.35 25.94 -1.83
C SER A 163 -0.56 24.74 -2.36
N ILE A 164 0.64 24.49 -1.81
CA ILE A 164 1.47 23.32 -2.13
C ILE A 164 0.79 22.02 -1.69
N ILE A 165 0.24 21.97 -0.47
CA ILE A 165 -0.49 20.79 0.02
C ILE A 165 -1.67 20.48 -0.91
N VAL A 166 -2.45 21.50 -1.29
CA VAL A 166 -3.58 21.33 -2.22
C VAL A 166 -3.10 20.85 -3.59
N LEU A 167 -2.04 21.44 -4.15
CA LEU A 167 -1.46 21.02 -5.43
C LEU A 167 -1.01 19.55 -5.41
N PHE A 168 -0.24 19.17 -4.39
CA PHE A 168 0.29 17.81 -4.27
C PHE A 168 -0.81 16.78 -3.99
N SER A 169 -1.93 17.18 -3.37
CA SER A 169 -3.12 16.31 -3.27
C SER A 169 -3.73 15.98 -4.63
N VAL A 170 -3.74 16.92 -5.56
CA VAL A 170 -4.18 16.65 -6.94
C VAL A 170 -3.20 15.73 -7.64
N ILE A 171 -1.88 15.95 -7.47
CA ILE A 171 -0.84 15.09 -8.05
C ILE A 171 -1.00 13.64 -7.57
N GLY A 172 -1.22 13.42 -6.26
CA GLY A 172 -1.46 12.10 -5.70
C GLY A 172 -2.68 11.41 -6.31
N ILE A 173 -3.81 12.13 -6.43
CA ILE A 173 -5.03 11.61 -7.09
C ILE A 173 -4.75 11.23 -8.54
N LEU A 174 -4.06 12.10 -9.29
CA LEU A 174 -3.72 11.85 -10.69
C LEU A 174 -2.79 10.64 -10.85
N GLY A 175 -1.90 10.41 -9.89
CA GLY A 175 -1.06 9.21 -9.83
C GLY A 175 -1.90 7.93 -9.76
N SER A 176 -2.76 7.81 -8.74
CA SER A 176 -3.61 6.62 -8.57
C SER A 176 -4.58 6.43 -9.74
N TYR A 177 -5.17 7.53 -10.22
CA TYR A 177 -6.10 7.51 -11.35
C TYR A 177 -5.40 7.13 -12.67
N GLY A 178 -4.17 7.61 -12.89
CA GLY A 178 -3.36 7.27 -14.05
C GLY A 178 -2.97 5.79 -14.09
N VAL A 179 -2.54 5.25 -12.94
CA VAL A 179 -2.26 3.81 -12.79
C VAL A 179 -3.51 2.97 -13.06
N ALA A 180 -4.69 3.42 -12.61
CA ALA A 180 -5.95 2.74 -12.87
C ALA A 180 -6.31 2.66 -14.37
N TRP A 181 -6.15 3.77 -15.11
CA TRP A 181 -6.34 3.79 -16.56
C TRP A 181 -5.40 2.84 -17.29
N PHE A 182 -4.12 2.84 -16.89
CA PHE A 182 -3.12 1.95 -17.46
C PHE A 182 -3.49 0.48 -17.19
N GLY A 183 -3.84 0.15 -15.94
CA GLY A 183 -4.22 -1.20 -15.52
C GLY A 183 -5.41 -1.76 -16.30
N ILE A 184 -6.52 -1.02 -16.38
CA ILE A 184 -7.70 -1.44 -17.15
C ILE A 184 -7.35 -1.75 -18.60
N ARG A 185 -6.52 -0.92 -19.25
CA ARG A 185 -6.19 -1.14 -20.65
C ARG A 185 -5.27 -2.35 -20.85
N VAL A 186 -4.31 -2.53 -19.95
CA VAL A 186 -3.42 -3.70 -19.96
C VAL A 186 -4.22 -5.00 -19.75
N ASN A 187 -5.14 -5.02 -18.78
CA ASN A 187 -5.97 -6.18 -18.50
C ASN A 187 -6.91 -6.50 -19.64
N THR A 188 -7.64 -5.52 -20.17
CA THR A 188 -8.58 -5.75 -21.28
C THR A 188 -7.87 -6.35 -22.50
N PHE A 189 -6.63 -5.93 -22.80
CA PHE A 189 -5.81 -6.64 -23.76
C PHE A 189 -5.51 -8.07 -23.30
N ALA A 190 -4.91 -8.25 -22.13
CA ALA A 190 -4.54 -9.57 -21.63
C ALA A 190 -5.71 -10.57 -21.67
N ASN A 191 -6.91 -10.19 -21.24
CA ASN A 191 -8.10 -11.03 -21.16
C ASN A 191 -8.42 -11.72 -22.51
N SER A 192 -8.54 -10.93 -23.58
CA SER A 192 -8.85 -11.48 -24.91
C SER A 192 -7.72 -12.31 -25.51
N ARG A 193 -6.46 -11.97 -25.22
CA ARG A 193 -5.29 -12.74 -25.69
C ARG A 193 -5.14 -14.06 -24.93
N THR A 194 -5.44 -14.07 -23.63
CA THR A 194 -5.50 -15.27 -22.80
C THR A 194 -6.60 -16.21 -23.30
N ALA A 195 -7.80 -15.68 -23.58
CA ALA A 195 -8.90 -16.45 -24.16
C ALA A 195 -8.55 -17.02 -25.54
N PHE A 196 -7.86 -16.26 -26.39
CA PHE A 196 -7.41 -16.78 -27.68
C PHE A 196 -6.30 -17.83 -27.54
N ALA A 197 -5.39 -17.66 -26.58
CA ALA A 197 -4.31 -18.60 -26.33
C ALA A 197 -4.79 -19.94 -25.76
N SER A 198 -5.89 -19.95 -25.00
CA SER A 198 -6.47 -21.18 -24.44
C SER A 198 -6.95 -22.17 -25.51
N LEU A 199 -7.30 -21.68 -26.71
CA LEU A 199 -7.70 -22.51 -27.86
C LEU A 199 -6.59 -23.46 -28.34
N LYS A 200 -5.33 -23.19 -27.99
CA LYS A 200 -4.20 -24.08 -28.29
C LYS A 200 -4.18 -25.34 -27.42
N GLY A 201 -4.98 -25.39 -26.36
CA GLY A 201 -5.03 -26.52 -25.42
C GLY A 201 -3.79 -26.67 -24.53
N LEU A 202 -2.92 -25.65 -24.48
CA LEU A 202 -1.73 -25.63 -23.62
C LEU A 202 -1.90 -24.61 -22.49
N PRO A 203 -1.74 -25.02 -21.22
CA PRO A 203 -2.05 -24.16 -20.07
C PRO A 203 -1.02 -23.05 -19.82
N TYR A 204 0.22 -23.20 -20.30
CA TYR A 204 1.29 -22.24 -20.00
C TYR A 204 0.99 -20.81 -20.45
N LEU A 205 0.44 -20.62 -21.66
CA LEU A 205 0.11 -19.27 -22.14
C LEU A 205 -1.08 -18.65 -21.39
N VAL A 206 -1.98 -19.49 -20.88
CA VAL A 206 -3.12 -19.05 -20.05
C VAL A 206 -2.65 -18.50 -18.72
N TYR A 207 -1.51 -18.98 -18.22
CA TYR A 207 -0.80 -18.43 -17.06
C TYR A 207 0.07 -17.21 -17.39
N ALA A 208 0.90 -17.32 -18.44
CA ALA A 208 1.99 -16.39 -18.69
C ALA A 208 1.49 -15.01 -19.16
N ILE A 209 0.42 -14.96 -19.95
CA ILE A 209 -0.17 -13.70 -20.44
C ILE A 209 -0.69 -12.82 -19.28
N PRO A 210 -1.58 -13.32 -18.38
CA PRO A 210 -2.05 -12.50 -17.26
C PRO A 210 -0.94 -12.20 -16.25
N LEU A 211 0.02 -13.12 -16.02
CA LEU A 211 1.18 -12.82 -15.16
C LEU A 211 2.01 -11.66 -15.71
N LYS A 212 2.27 -11.67 -17.03
CA LYS A 212 2.98 -10.59 -17.73
C LYS A 212 2.23 -9.25 -17.60
N ALA A 213 0.91 -9.28 -17.74
CA ALA A 213 0.06 -8.10 -17.54
C ALA A 213 0.15 -7.57 -16.09
N GLY A 214 0.01 -8.45 -15.10
CA GLY A 214 0.14 -8.08 -13.68
C GLY A 214 1.51 -7.51 -13.34
N MET A 215 2.59 -8.08 -13.87
CA MET A 215 3.95 -7.55 -13.69
C MET A 215 4.12 -6.17 -14.32
N SER A 216 3.53 -5.92 -15.50
CA SER A 216 3.57 -4.60 -16.15
C SER A 216 2.87 -3.54 -15.30
N ILE A 217 1.68 -3.84 -14.77
CA ILE A 217 0.95 -2.95 -13.86
C ILE A 217 1.76 -2.73 -12.58
N GLY A 218 2.31 -3.81 -12.01
CA GLY A 218 3.21 -3.83 -10.85
C GLY A 218 4.42 -2.91 -10.97
N MET A 219 5.15 -2.99 -12.09
CA MET A 219 6.31 -2.14 -12.34
C MET A 219 5.89 -0.69 -12.57
N MET A 220 4.80 -0.47 -13.32
CA MET A 220 4.30 0.86 -13.60
C MET A 220 3.92 1.59 -12.31
N LEU A 221 3.10 0.97 -11.42
CA LEU A 221 2.64 1.67 -10.21
C LEU A 221 3.80 2.06 -9.29
N ILE A 222 4.72 1.12 -9.02
CA ILE A 222 5.82 1.36 -8.06
C ILE A 222 6.78 2.38 -8.65
N SER A 223 7.02 2.33 -9.96
CA SER A 223 7.92 3.27 -10.62
C SER A 223 7.33 4.68 -10.72
N VAL A 224 6.02 4.84 -10.96
CA VAL A 224 5.37 6.17 -10.95
C VAL A 224 5.43 6.75 -9.55
N GLU A 225 5.06 5.96 -8.53
CA GLU A 225 5.07 6.39 -7.13
C GLU A 225 6.48 6.84 -6.72
N LEU A 226 7.46 5.97 -6.91
CA LEU A 226 8.83 6.22 -6.45
C LEU A 226 9.47 7.38 -7.22
N LEU A 227 9.13 7.53 -8.51
CA LEU A 227 9.55 8.67 -9.31
C LEU A 227 9.01 9.98 -8.71
N LEU A 228 7.73 10.04 -8.34
CA LEU A 228 7.14 11.24 -7.75
C LEU A 228 7.77 11.58 -6.40
N MET A 229 7.98 10.60 -5.52
CA MET A 229 8.67 10.84 -4.26
C MET A 229 10.13 11.27 -4.45
N LEU A 230 10.87 10.65 -5.36
CA LEU A 230 12.24 11.06 -5.68
C LEU A 230 12.27 12.48 -6.27
N CYS A 231 11.27 12.86 -7.07
CA CYS A 231 11.16 14.21 -7.59
C CYS A 231 10.93 15.25 -6.48
N ILE A 232 10.06 14.94 -5.51
CA ILE A 232 9.86 15.77 -4.31
C ILE A 232 11.18 15.89 -3.52
N LEU A 233 11.91 14.79 -3.38
CA LEU A 233 13.14 14.75 -2.59
C LEU A 233 14.33 15.48 -3.25
N LEU A 234 14.44 15.43 -4.59
CA LEU A 234 15.63 15.91 -5.32
C LEU A 234 15.49 17.31 -5.93
N PHE A 235 14.29 17.67 -6.37
CA PHE A 235 14.09 18.89 -7.17
C PHE A 235 13.32 19.99 -6.44
N LEU A 236 12.61 19.66 -5.37
CA LEU A 236 11.85 20.64 -4.61
C LEU A 236 12.67 21.19 -3.43
N PRO A 237 12.47 22.46 -3.04
CA PRO A 237 13.16 23.02 -1.90
C PRO A 237 12.84 22.24 -0.61
N CYS A 238 13.86 21.98 0.21
CA CYS A 238 13.76 21.19 1.44
C CYS A 238 12.70 21.69 2.42
N GLU A 239 12.43 23.00 2.43
CA GLU A 239 11.46 23.66 3.31
C GLU A 239 10.00 23.29 2.98
N TYR A 240 9.72 22.90 1.73
CA TYR A 240 8.36 22.56 1.27
C TYR A 240 8.12 21.06 1.19
N ALA A 241 9.14 20.23 1.38
CA ALA A 241 9.04 18.80 1.20
C ALA A 241 7.99 18.15 2.10
N GLY A 242 7.92 18.52 3.39
CA GLY A 242 6.87 18.03 4.30
C GLY A 242 5.45 18.35 3.81
N SER A 243 5.23 19.59 3.35
CA SER A 243 3.96 20.01 2.75
C SER A 243 3.62 19.23 1.47
N CYS A 244 4.62 18.92 0.64
CA CYS A 244 4.43 18.11 -0.56
C CYS A 244 4.05 16.66 -0.23
N PHE A 245 4.76 16.03 0.72
CA PHE A 245 4.51 14.64 1.11
C PHE A 245 3.12 14.45 1.73
N ILE A 246 2.66 15.38 2.57
CA ILE A 246 1.30 15.30 3.14
C ILE A 246 0.25 15.51 2.07
N GLY A 247 0.42 16.53 1.23
CA GLY A 247 -0.51 16.78 0.13
C GLY A 247 -0.65 15.52 -0.72
N PHE A 248 0.50 14.96 -1.12
CA PHE A 248 0.60 13.74 -1.89
C PHE A 248 -0.12 12.57 -1.21
N ALA A 249 0.24 12.24 0.04
CA ALA A 249 -0.37 11.16 0.82
C ALA A 249 -1.89 11.30 0.95
N VAL A 250 -2.39 12.52 1.23
CA VAL A 250 -3.85 12.78 1.29
C VAL A 250 -4.52 12.54 -0.05
N GLY A 251 -3.88 12.97 -1.14
CA GLY A 251 -4.36 12.78 -2.50
C GLY A 251 -4.46 11.30 -2.90
N GLU A 252 -3.37 10.57 -2.73
CA GLU A 252 -3.32 9.13 -3.04
C GLU A 252 -4.31 8.34 -2.20
N SER A 253 -4.37 8.60 -0.88
CA SER A 253 -5.36 7.97 0.01
C SER A 253 -6.80 8.23 -0.41
N LEU A 254 -7.13 9.45 -0.86
CA LEU A 254 -8.47 9.77 -1.34
C LEU A 254 -8.78 9.04 -2.65
N GLY A 255 -7.85 9.10 -3.61
CA GLY A 255 -8.00 8.44 -4.91
C GLY A 255 -8.17 6.93 -4.78
N ALA A 256 -7.27 6.27 -4.03
CA ALA A 256 -7.32 4.83 -3.80
C ALA A 256 -8.57 4.38 -3.06
N ALA A 257 -8.97 5.09 -1.98
CA ALA A 257 -10.19 4.75 -1.25
C ALA A 257 -11.43 4.83 -2.14
N ALA A 258 -11.57 5.90 -2.93
CA ALA A 258 -12.70 6.07 -3.83
C ALA A 258 -12.72 4.99 -4.94
N LEU A 259 -11.59 4.77 -5.61
CA LEU A 259 -11.48 3.77 -6.68
C LEU A 259 -11.74 2.35 -6.17
N ARG A 260 -11.22 2.00 -5.00
CA ARG A 260 -11.40 0.68 -4.39
C ARG A 260 -12.83 0.44 -3.91
N ILE A 261 -13.41 1.38 -3.15
CA ILE A 261 -14.75 1.19 -2.59
C ILE A 261 -15.79 1.21 -3.69
N ALA A 262 -15.74 2.22 -4.57
CA ALA A 262 -16.75 2.34 -5.61
C ALA A 262 -16.59 1.26 -6.69
N GLY A 263 -15.35 0.86 -7.01
CA GLY A 263 -15.07 -0.29 -7.87
C GLY A 263 -15.54 -1.60 -7.26
N GLY A 264 -15.31 -1.80 -5.97
CA GLY A 264 -15.80 -2.95 -5.21
C GLY A 264 -17.32 -3.06 -5.15
N ILE A 265 -18.02 -1.92 -5.01
CA ILE A 265 -19.48 -1.89 -5.06
C ILE A 265 -19.97 -2.24 -6.47
N PHE A 266 -19.38 -1.63 -7.50
CA PHE A 266 -19.77 -1.87 -8.89
C PHE A 266 -19.58 -3.34 -9.27
N THR A 267 -18.41 -3.92 -9.00
CA THR A 267 -18.12 -5.33 -9.30
C THR A 267 -19.08 -6.25 -8.56
N LYS A 268 -19.26 -6.09 -7.24
CA LYS A 268 -20.12 -7.02 -6.48
C LYS A 268 -21.60 -6.94 -6.81
N ILE A 269 -22.12 -5.77 -7.19
CA ILE A 269 -23.50 -5.67 -7.68
C ILE A 269 -23.63 -6.36 -9.04
N ALA A 270 -22.66 -6.19 -9.93
CA ALA A 270 -22.68 -6.78 -11.27
C ALA A 270 -22.53 -8.31 -11.22
N ASP A 271 -21.53 -8.80 -10.49
CA ASP A 271 -21.24 -10.22 -10.21
C ASP A 271 -22.49 -10.92 -9.61
N ILE A 272 -22.96 -10.49 -8.44
CA ILE A 272 -24.15 -11.08 -7.79
C ILE A 272 -25.39 -11.00 -8.70
N GLY A 273 -25.58 -9.88 -9.39
CA GLY A 273 -26.70 -9.71 -10.31
C GLY A 273 -26.66 -10.69 -11.48
N SER A 274 -25.50 -10.82 -12.12
CA SER A 274 -25.24 -11.71 -13.25
C SER A 274 -25.38 -13.18 -12.83
N ASP A 275 -24.82 -13.54 -11.69
CA ASP A 275 -24.80 -14.92 -11.19
C ASP A 275 -26.15 -15.41 -10.65
N LEU A 276 -26.96 -14.52 -10.08
CA LEU A 276 -28.34 -14.88 -9.73
C LEU A 276 -29.18 -15.12 -11.00
N MET A 277 -28.94 -14.39 -12.09
CA MET A 277 -29.61 -14.64 -13.37
C MET A 277 -29.25 -16.01 -13.95
N LYS A 278 -27.99 -16.46 -13.79
CA LYS A 278 -27.56 -17.83 -14.15
C LYS A 278 -28.46 -18.89 -13.51
N ILE A 279 -28.73 -18.75 -12.20
CA ILE A 279 -29.57 -19.68 -11.44
C ILE A 279 -31.05 -19.57 -11.86
N VAL A 280 -31.57 -18.35 -12.00
CA VAL A 280 -32.99 -18.10 -12.29
C VAL A 280 -33.38 -18.54 -13.70
N PHE A 281 -32.53 -18.28 -14.69
CA PHE A 281 -32.81 -18.58 -16.10
C PHE A 281 -32.22 -19.90 -16.59
N ASP A 282 -31.52 -20.65 -15.73
CA ASP A 282 -30.85 -21.91 -16.05
C ASP A 282 -29.96 -21.80 -17.31
N ILE A 283 -29.14 -20.73 -17.33
CA ILE A 283 -28.15 -20.46 -18.37
C ILE A 283 -26.74 -20.70 -17.83
N LYS A 284 -25.73 -20.69 -18.69
CA LYS A 284 -24.34 -20.82 -18.25
C LYS A 284 -23.85 -19.52 -17.59
N GLU A 285 -22.82 -19.65 -16.75
CA GLU A 285 -21.99 -18.52 -16.32
C GLU A 285 -21.37 -17.83 -17.53
N ASP A 286 -21.31 -16.50 -17.50
CA ASP A 286 -20.83 -15.66 -18.61
C ASP A 286 -21.52 -15.90 -19.97
N ASP A 287 -22.77 -16.36 -19.97
CA ASP A 287 -23.53 -16.55 -21.20
C ASP A 287 -23.83 -15.20 -21.87
N ALA A 288 -23.52 -15.07 -23.16
CA ALA A 288 -23.69 -13.83 -23.93
C ALA A 288 -25.15 -13.31 -23.98
N ARG A 289 -26.13 -14.15 -23.63
CA ARG A 289 -27.55 -13.75 -23.52
C ARG A 289 -27.86 -13.00 -22.22
N ASN A 290 -27.00 -13.14 -21.21
CA ASN A 290 -27.15 -12.46 -19.93
C ASN A 290 -26.64 -11.00 -20.06
N PRO A 291 -27.52 -10.00 -19.90
CA PRO A 291 -27.12 -8.60 -20.03
C PRO A 291 -26.16 -8.14 -18.92
N GLY A 292 -26.07 -8.89 -17.80
CA GLY A 292 -25.18 -8.58 -16.68
C GLY A 292 -23.70 -8.86 -16.95
N VAL A 293 -23.36 -9.74 -17.90
CA VAL A 293 -21.99 -10.25 -18.09
C VAL A 293 -21.00 -9.16 -18.50
N VAL A 294 -21.43 -8.19 -19.31
CA VAL A 294 -20.56 -7.05 -19.68
C VAL A 294 -20.26 -6.19 -18.46
N ALA A 295 -21.23 -5.98 -17.58
CA ALA A 295 -21.04 -5.23 -16.35
C ALA A 295 -20.15 -5.99 -15.35
N ASP A 296 -20.32 -7.31 -15.27
CA ASP A 296 -19.52 -8.22 -14.44
C ASP A 296 -18.04 -8.18 -14.84
N CYS A 297 -17.75 -8.48 -16.11
CA CYS A 297 -16.41 -8.37 -16.68
C CYS A 297 -15.83 -6.94 -16.57
N THR A 298 -16.66 -5.90 -16.66
CA THR A 298 -16.22 -4.52 -16.41
C THR A 298 -15.84 -4.34 -14.94
N GLY A 299 -16.63 -4.91 -14.02
CA GLY A 299 -16.38 -4.97 -12.59
C GLY A 299 -15.07 -5.62 -12.23
N ASP A 300 -14.71 -6.73 -12.86
CA ASP A 300 -13.40 -7.37 -12.64
C ASP A 300 -12.23 -6.45 -12.97
N ASN A 301 -12.35 -5.70 -14.08
CA ASN A 301 -11.31 -4.77 -14.49
C ASN A 301 -11.29 -3.51 -13.61
N ALA A 302 -12.46 -3.00 -13.24
CA ALA A 302 -12.65 -1.71 -12.57
C ALA A 302 -12.59 -1.77 -11.03
N GLY A 303 -12.96 -2.90 -10.44
CA GLY A 303 -12.91 -3.19 -9.01
C GLY A 303 -11.74 -4.08 -8.68
N ASP A 304 -11.78 -5.32 -9.17
CA ASP A 304 -10.86 -6.37 -8.71
C ASP A 304 -9.42 -6.18 -9.19
N SER A 305 -9.19 -5.43 -10.27
CA SER A 305 -7.85 -5.03 -10.66
C SER A 305 -7.47 -3.61 -10.26
N VAL A 306 -8.29 -2.61 -10.61
CA VAL A 306 -7.98 -1.20 -10.33
C VAL A 306 -7.97 -0.89 -8.85
N GLY A 307 -8.88 -1.48 -8.07
CA GLY A 307 -8.94 -1.29 -6.62
C GLY A 307 -7.61 -1.67 -5.97
N PRO A 308 -7.14 -2.93 -6.10
CA PRO A 308 -5.84 -3.35 -5.57
C PRO A 308 -4.65 -2.59 -6.15
N SER A 309 -4.70 -2.16 -7.43
CA SER A 309 -3.61 -1.38 -8.03
C SER A 309 -3.50 0.02 -7.41
N ALA A 310 -4.63 0.71 -7.21
CA ALA A 310 -4.66 2.02 -6.56
C ALA A 310 -4.32 1.90 -5.06
N ASP A 311 -4.79 0.84 -4.41
CA ASP A 311 -4.45 0.51 -3.02
C ASP A 311 -2.96 0.23 -2.83
N GLY A 312 -2.34 -0.50 -3.77
CA GLY A 312 -0.91 -0.74 -3.77
C GLY A 312 -0.08 0.53 -3.96
N PHE A 313 -0.56 1.46 -4.79
CA PHE A 313 0.08 2.76 -5.03
C PHE A 313 0.06 3.60 -3.76
N GLU A 314 -1.11 3.71 -3.13
CA GLU A 314 -1.31 4.40 -1.85
C GLU A 314 -0.50 3.78 -0.71
N THR A 315 -0.54 2.45 -0.57
CA THR A 315 0.18 1.76 0.51
C THR A 315 1.68 2.01 0.38
N TYR A 316 2.21 1.96 -0.84
CA TYR A 316 3.65 2.16 -1.07
C TYR A 316 4.07 3.62 -0.80
N GLY A 317 3.29 4.60 -1.24
CA GLY A 317 3.58 6.03 -1.02
C GLY A 317 3.35 6.51 0.39
N VAL A 318 2.19 6.22 0.98
CA VAL A 318 1.83 6.66 2.35
C VAL A 318 2.75 6.02 3.39
N THR A 319 3.15 4.76 3.23
CA THR A 319 4.17 4.17 4.11
C THR A 319 5.55 4.82 3.95
N GLY A 320 5.87 5.32 2.75
CA GLY A 320 7.08 6.10 2.49
C GLY A 320 7.08 7.43 3.23
N VAL A 321 6.00 8.18 3.07
CA VAL A 321 5.78 9.44 3.79
C VAL A 321 5.81 9.25 5.31
N ALA A 322 5.19 8.18 5.80
CA ALA A 322 5.22 7.83 7.23
C ALA A 322 6.64 7.54 7.74
N LEU A 323 7.45 6.80 6.99
CA LEU A 323 8.84 6.49 7.35
C LEU A 323 9.73 7.73 7.31
N ILE A 324 9.59 8.59 6.29
CA ILE A 324 10.29 9.88 6.19
C ILE A 324 9.97 10.73 7.43
N THR A 325 8.67 10.86 7.74
CA THR A 325 8.19 11.59 8.91
C THR A 325 8.78 11.02 10.21
N PHE A 326 8.73 9.70 10.37
CA PHE A 326 9.26 9.04 11.55
C PHE A 326 10.76 9.29 11.71
N ILE A 327 11.54 9.17 10.63
CA ILE A 327 12.98 9.45 10.65
C ILE A 327 13.24 10.91 11.09
N LEU A 328 12.54 11.88 10.49
CA LEU A 328 12.78 13.30 10.79
C LEU A 328 12.37 13.70 12.21
N LEU A 329 11.32 13.09 12.77
CA LEU A 329 10.86 13.38 14.13
C LEU A 329 11.65 12.60 15.21
N ALA A 330 11.94 11.33 14.95
CA ALA A 330 12.60 10.45 15.92
C ALA A 330 14.11 10.71 16.00
N VAL A 331 14.77 11.03 14.88
CA VAL A 331 16.20 11.34 14.83
C VAL A 331 16.37 12.85 15.01
N ASN A 332 16.69 13.27 16.23
CA ASN A 332 16.89 14.66 16.60
C ASN A 332 18.14 14.78 17.50
N GLU A 333 18.50 16.01 17.89
CA GLU A 333 19.70 16.25 18.70
C GLU A 333 19.73 15.43 20.01
N LYS A 334 18.56 15.12 20.60
CA LYS A 334 18.49 14.33 21.85
C LYS A 334 18.76 12.85 21.63
N THR A 335 18.38 12.31 20.48
CA THR A 335 18.47 10.87 20.18
C THR A 335 19.75 10.49 19.44
N ALA A 336 20.26 11.38 18.58
CA ALA A 336 21.43 11.13 17.72
C ALA A 336 22.58 12.14 17.91
N GLY A 337 22.50 13.02 18.91
CA GLY A 337 23.54 14.00 19.23
C GLY A 337 23.68 15.11 18.19
N LYS A 338 24.80 15.84 18.22
CA LYS A 338 25.04 17.00 17.34
C LYS A 338 25.11 16.66 15.85
N SER A 339 25.34 15.40 15.49
CA SER A 339 25.41 14.92 14.10
C SER A 339 24.10 14.28 13.62
N PHE A 340 22.96 14.59 14.26
CA PHE A 340 21.68 13.96 13.93
C PHE A 340 21.26 14.15 12.46
N GLU A 341 21.55 15.30 11.85
CA GLU A 341 21.23 15.57 10.44
C GLU A 341 21.94 14.60 9.49
N MET A 342 23.18 14.20 9.80
CA MET A 342 23.90 13.20 9.02
C MET A 342 23.22 11.83 9.11
N VAL A 343 22.74 11.45 10.30
CA VAL A 343 22.00 10.19 10.51
C VAL A 343 20.66 10.23 9.77
N GLN A 344 19.95 11.35 9.76
CA GLN A 344 18.73 11.54 8.98
C GLN A 344 19.00 11.34 7.48
N VAL A 345 20.01 12.00 6.92
CA VAL A 345 20.39 11.84 5.51
C VAL A 345 20.74 10.39 5.19
N GLN A 346 21.52 9.73 6.05
CA GLN A 346 21.90 8.33 5.87
C GLN A 346 20.67 7.41 5.79
N LEU A 347 19.72 7.57 6.71
CA LEU A 347 18.49 6.79 6.76
C LEU A 347 17.55 7.10 5.60
N LEU A 348 17.39 8.37 5.21
CA LEU A 348 16.55 8.77 4.07
C LEU A 348 17.10 8.23 2.76
N VAL A 349 18.40 8.42 2.49
CA VAL A 349 19.03 7.87 1.28
C VAL A 349 18.88 6.36 1.28
N TRP A 350 19.24 5.67 2.37
CA TRP A 350 19.11 4.22 2.50
C TRP A 350 17.67 3.74 2.24
N LEU A 351 16.66 4.38 2.81
CA LEU A 351 15.25 4.06 2.58
C LEU A 351 14.91 4.05 1.08
N PHE A 352 15.32 5.09 0.36
CA PHE A 352 15.07 5.20 -1.08
C PHE A 352 15.92 4.22 -1.89
N VAL A 353 17.18 3.95 -1.49
CA VAL A 353 18.00 2.90 -2.14
C VAL A 353 17.31 1.56 -2.03
N MET A 354 16.83 1.20 -0.84
CA MET A 354 16.15 -0.06 -0.60
C MET A 354 14.93 -0.18 -1.49
N ARG A 355 14.10 0.87 -1.58
CA ARG A 355 12.94 0.96 -2.47
C ARG A 355 13.30 0.75 -3.95
N VAL A 356 14.33 1.43 -4.43
CA VAL A 356 14.86 1.26 -5.80
C VAL A 356 15.34 -0.17 -6.04
N MET A 357 16.07 -0.74 -5.09
CA MET A 357 16.59 -2.11 -5.19
C MET A 357 15.48 -3.15 -5.24
N MET A 358 14.33 -2.91 -4.58
CA MET A 358 13.18 -3.82 -4.64
C MET A 358 12.54 -3.87 -6.04
N ILE A 359 12.61 -2.81 -6.83
CA ILE A 359 12.18 -2.84 -8.25
C ILE A 359 13.06 -3.80 -9.05
N ILE A 360 14.38 -3.72 -8.85
CA ILE A 360 15.36 -4.60 -9.51
C ILE A 360 15.17 -6.05 -9.04
N ALA A 361 14.98 -6.27 -7.74
CA ALA A 361 14.71 -7.58 -7.15
C ALA A 361 13.44 -8.21 -7.75
N SER A 362 12.37 -7.42 -7.87
CA SER A 362 11.09 -7.87 -8.43
C SER A 362 11.22 -8.25 -9.90
N ALA A 363 11.90 -7.43 -10.71
CA ALA A 363 12.16 -7.74 -12.11
C ALA A 363 13.01 -9.00 -12.28
N GLY A 364 14.11 -9.13 -11.53
CA GLY A 364 14.98 -10.30 -11.56
C GLY A 364 14.24 -11.59 -11.15
N SER A 365 13.43 -11.50 -10.10
CA SER A 365 12.62 -12.61 -9.58
C SER A 365 11.55 -13.05 -10.58
N TYR A 366 10.89 -12.10 -11.25
CA TYR A 366 9.94 -12.36 -12.33
C TYR A 366 10.60 -13.14 -13.47
N PHE A 367 11.72 -12.65 -14.01
CA PHE A 367 12.40 -13.34 -15.12
C PHE A 367 12.94 -14.71 -14.72
N LEU A 368 13.44 -14.87 -13.50
CA LEU A 368 13.88 -16.16 -12.98
C LEU A 368 12.70 -17.13 -12.86
N ASN A 369 11.59 -16.70 -12.25
CA ASN A 369 10.38 -17.50 -12.13
C ASN A 369 9.85 -17.90 -13.50
N GLU A 370 9.81 -16.97 -14.46
CA GLU A 370 9.27 -17.23 -15.79
C GLU A 370 10.12 -18.26 -16.55
N LYS A 371 11.46 -18.16 -16.48
CA LYS A 371 12.36 -19.17 -17.04
C LYS A 371 12.12 -20.56 -16.45
N LEU A 372 11.96 -20.64 -15.13
CA LEU A 372 11.69 -21.91 -14.44
C LEU A 372 10.29 -22.46 -14.75
N THR A 373 9.29 -21.60 -14.92
CA THR A 373 7.93 -22.01 -15.33
C THR A 373 7.95 -22.52 -16.77
N PHE A 374 8.54 -21.77 -17.69
CA PHE A 374 8.64 -22.15 -19.10
C PHE A 374 9.34 -23.51 -19.25
N ALA A 375 10.49 -23.69 -18.60
CA ALA A 375 11.25 -24.94 -18.65
C ALA A 375 10.43 -26.16 -18.21
N LYS A 376 9.52 -26.00 -17.24
CA LYS A 376 8.69 -27.09 -16.70
C LYS A 376 7.37 -27.28 -17.44
N TYR A 377 6.71 -26.20 -17.85
CA TYR A 377 5.31 -26.22 -18.29
C TYR A 377 5.08 -25.85 -19.76
N ALA A 378 6.12 -25.45 -20.53
CA ALA A 378 5.93 -25.00 -21.92
C ALA A 378 5.11 -25.97 -22.78
N ASN A 379 5.36 -27.28 -22.63
CA ASN A 379 4.66 -28.34 -23.37
C ASN A 379 3.85 -29.27 -22.43
N ALA A 380 3.64 -28.87 -21.17
CA ALA A 380 2.93 -29.71 -20.23
C ALA A 380 1.42 -29.67 -20.51
N PRO A 381 0.72 -30.82 -20.57
CA PRO A 381 -0.72 -30.86 -20.82
C PRO A 381 -1.55 -30.38 -19.62
N LYS A 382 -0.94 -30.34 -18.43
CA LYS A 382 -1.56 -29.89 -17.18
C LYS A 382 -0.59 -29.00 -16.43
N MET A 383 -1.13 -27.99 -15.77
CA MET A 383 -0.38 -27.03 -14.97
C MET A 383 -1.19 -26.71 -13.73
N ASP A 384 -0.51 -26.69 -12.59
CA ASP A 384 -1.02 -26.06 -11.39
C ASP A 384 -0.71 -24.56 -11.50
N PHE A 385 -1.74 -23.73 -11.53
CA PHE A 385 -1.61 -22.28 -11.67
C PHE A 385 -1.16 -21.60 -10.37
N GLU A 386 -1.40 -22.21 -9.21
CA GLU A 386 -1.02 -21.64 -7.91
C GLU A 386 0.49 -21.77 -7.67
N MET A 387 1.08 -22.89 -8.08
CA MET A 387 2.48 -23.20 -7.78
C MET A 387 3.49 -22.18 -8.32
N PRO A 388 3.40 -21.69 -9.59
CA PRO A 388 4.28 -20.64 -10.08
C PRO A 388 4.07 -19.28 -9.42
N LEU A 389 2.85 -18.97 -8.93
CA LEU A 389 2.56 -17.74 -8.20
C LEU A 389 3.18 -17.79 -6.80
N THR A 390 2.95 -18.88 -6.06
CA THR A 390 3.62 -19.15 -4.77
C THR A 390 5.13 -19.08 -4.93
N ARG A 391 5.69 -19.75 -5.95
CA ARG A 391 7.14 -19.76 -6.17
C ARG A 391 7.68 -18.36 -6.49
N LEU A 392 6.96 -17.55 -7.26
CA LEU A 392 7.34 -16.17 -7.54
C LEU A 392 7.45 -15.35 -6.25
N VAL A 393 6.46 -15.45 -5.36
CA VAL A 393 6.47 -14.74 -4.07
C VAL A 393 7.68 -15.16 -3.24
N TRP A 394 7.94 -16.47 -3.10
CA TRP A 394 9.10 -16.97 -2.35
C TRP A 394 10.45 -16.57 -2.95
N ILE A 395 10.62 -16.69 -4.28
CA ILE A 395 11.83 -16.25 -4.97
C ILE A 395 12.06 -14.76 -4.71
N THR A 396 11.01 -13.95 -4.84
CA THR A 396 11.09 -12.50 -4.65
C THR A 396 11.44 -12.15 -3.21
N SER A 397 10.81 -12.79 -2.21
CA SER A 397 11.13 -12.56 -0.80
C SER A 397 12.55 -12.96 -0.44
N ILE A 398 13.03 -14.13 -0.89
CA ILE A 398 14.41 -14.58 -0.61
C ILE A 398 15.44 -13.64 -1.24
N ILE A 399 15.25 -13.28 -2.51
CA ILE A 399 16.15 -12.35 -3.20
C ILE A 399 16.12 -10.97 -2.54
N SER A 400 14.94 -10.48 -2.17
CA SER A 400 14.77 -9.18 -1.51
C SER A 400 15.42 -9.15 -0.13
N ILE A 401 15.30 -10.22 0.67
CA ILE A 401 15.98 -10.34 1.96
C ILE A 401 17.51 -10.35 1.77
N ALA A 402 18.03 -11.15 0.85
CA ALA A 402 19.47 -11.20 0.59
C ALA A 402 20.02 -9.83 0.13
N LEU A 403 19.30 -9.15 -0.77
CA LEU A 403 19.66 -7.80 -1.22
C LEU A 403 19.51 -6.76 -0.11
N THR A 404 18.53 -6.91 0.79
CA THR A 404 18.34 -6.02 1.95
C THR A 404 19.62 -6.01 2.81
N TYR A 405 20.14 -7.18 3.19
CA TYR A 405 21.38 -7.24 3.97
C TYR A 405 22.58 -6.70 3.19
N LEU A 406 22.72 -7.06 1.91
CA LEU A 406 23.83 -6.61 1.08
C LEU A 406 23.83 -5.08 0.93
N VAL A 407 22.68 -4.48 0.60
CA VAL A 407 22.54 -3.05 0.34
C VAL A 407 22.69 -2.26 1.63
N SER A 408 22.10 -2.70 2.74
CA SER A 408 22.31 -2.04 4.04
C SER A 408 23.77 -2.06 4.45
N TRP A 409 24.47 -3.18 4.27
CA TRP A 409 25.91 -3.28 4.55
C TRP A 409 26.74 -2.33 3.67
N LEU A 410 26.39 -2.15 2.39
CA LEU A 410 27.10 -1.25 1.47
C LEU A 410 26.79 0.23 1.72
N VAL A 411 25.54 0.57 2.06
CA VAL A 411 25.05 1.95 2.12
C VAL A 411 25.21 2.55 3.51
N ILE A 412 24.88 1.80 4.57
CA ILE A 412 24.92 2.28 5.96
C ILE A 412 25.73 1.35 6.89
N PRO A 413 26.98 0.96 6.56
CA PRO A 413 27.76 0.02 7.39
C PRO A 413 27.97 0.49 8.83
N VAL A 414 28.02 1.82 9.03
CA VAL A 414 28.09 2.45 10.35
C VAL A 414 27.08 3.59 10.36
N LEU A 415 26.12 3.54 11.29
CA LEU A 415 25.07 4.53 11.44
C LEU A 415 25.19 5.20 12.80
N GLY A 416 25.40 6.51 12.85
CA GLY A 416 25.52 7.26 14.10
C GLY A 416 26.65 6.76 15.04
N GLY A 417 27.70 6.15 14.48
CA GLY A 417 28.80 5.54 15.24
C GLY A 417 28.54 4.11 15.72
N ASN A 418 27.38 3.52 15.41
CA ASN A 418 27.04 2.14 15.73
C ASN A 418 27.11 1.24 14.47
N SER A 419 27.93 0.19 14.53
CA SER A 419 28.11 -0.80 13.44
C SER A 419 27.12 -1.97 13.47
N GLU A 420 26.20 -2.01 14.44
CA GLU A 420 25.19 -3.07 14.58
C GLU A 420 23.84 -2.68 13.95
N LEU A 421 23.57 -1.37 13.81
CA LEU A 421 22.26 -0.91 13.35
C LEU A 421 21.90 -1.37 11.92
N TRP A 422 22.88 -1.54 11.03
CA TRP A 422 22.60 -1.90 9.63
C TRP A 422 21.94 -3.27 9.51
N TRP A 423 22.38 -4.26 10.29
CA TRP A 423 21.82 -5.60 10.24
C TRP A 423 20.51 -5.68 11.03
N GLN A 424 20.37 -4.92 12.12
CA GLN A 424 19.11 -4.82 12.88
C GLN A 424 17.99 -4.23 12.02
N LEU A 425 18.26 -3.10 11.34
CA LEU A 425 17.32 -2.50 10.39
C LEU A 425 17.01 -3.43 9.21
N SER A 426 18.01 -4.19 8.74
CA SER A 426 17.80 -5.21 7.71
C SER A 426 16.90 -6.35 8.19
N THR A 427 17.05 -6.80 9.44
CA THR A 427 16.18 -7.81 10.05
C THR A 427 14.74 -7.32 10.15
N ILE A 428 14.52 -6.06 10.52
CA ILE A 428 13.18 -5.45 10.58
C ILE A 428 12.51 -5.46 9.20
N ILE A 429 13.20 -5.01 8.15
CA ILE A 429 12.68 -5.07 6.77
C ILE A 429 12.43 -6.52 6.33
N SER A 430 13.32 -7.43 6.73
CA SER A 430 13.21 -8.85 6.38
C SER A 430 11.99 -9.51 7.03
N CYS A 431 11.62 -9.14 8.25
CA CYS A 431 10.39 -9.62 8.90
C CYS A 431 9.14 -9.19 8.11
N GLY A 432 9.08 -7.94 7.65
CA GLY A 432 8.00 -7.45 6.78
C GLY A 432 7.99 -8.16 5.41
N THR A 433 9.16 -8.39 4.83
CA THR A 433 9.29 -9.07 3.53
C THR A 433 8.91 -10.55 3.62
N LEU A 434 9.25 -11.20 4.73
CA LEU A 434 8.86 -12.57 5.04
C LEU A 434 7.34 -12.67 5.29
N ALA A 435 6.73 -11.68 5.94
CA ALA A 435 5.28 -11.60 6.09
C ALA A 435 4.59 -11.69 4.72
N GLY A 436 5.13 -11.00 3.71
CA GLY A 436 4.66 -11.06 2.33
C GLY A 436 4.70 -12.44 1.67
N ALA A 437 5.56 -13.36 2.13
CA ALA A 437 5.61 -14.76 1.66
C ALA A 437 4.76 -15.71 2.52
N VAL A 438 4.75 -15.51 3.83
CA VAL A 438 4.05 -16.39 4.78
C VAL A 438 2.53 -16.16 4.73
N ILE A 439 2.08 -14.91 4.65
CA ILE A 439 0.65 -14.57 4.65
C ILE A 439 -0.08 -15.24 3.49
N PRO A 440 0.38 -15.15 2.21
CA PRO A 440 -0.29 -15.84 1.11
C PRO A 440 -0.36 -17.36 1.27
N GLU A 441 0.67 -17.99 1.85
CA GLU A 441 0.66 -19.43 2.12
C GLU A 441 -0.39 -19.80 3.18
N LEU A 442 -0.52 -18.99 4.24
CA LEU A 442 -1.58 -19.17 5.23
C LEU A 442 -2.96 -18.95 4.62
N VAL A 443 -3.15 -17.90 3.81
CA VAL A 443 -4.41 -17.65 3.10
C VAL A 443 -4.77 -18.84 2.22
N LYS A 444 -3.81 -19.39 1.47
CA LYS A 444 -4.01 -20.54 0.58
C LYS A 444 -4.51 -21.79 1.32
N VAL A 445 -4.13 -22.00 2.58
CA VAL A 445 -4.67 -23.09 3.42
C VAL A 445 -6.18 -22.97 3.62
N PHE A 446 -6.75 -21.76 3.53
CA PHE A 446 -8.19 -21.53 3.68
C PHE A 446 -8.92 -21.27 2.35
N THR A 447 -8.21 -20.89 1.29
CA THR A 447 -8.83 -20.44 0.02
C THR A 447 -8.51 -21.30 -1.20
N SER A 448 -7.45 -22.11 -1.18
CA SER A 448 -7.11 -22.99 -2.32
C SER A 448 -8.18 -24.06 -2.50
N THR A 449 -8.49 -24.37 -3.77
CA THR A 449 -9.38 -25.47 -4.16
C THR A 449 -8.90 -26.84 -3.68
N SER A 450 -7.60 -26.96 -3.40
CA SER A 450 -6.98 -28.19 -2.87
C SER A 450 -6.98 -28.27 -1.34
N SER A 451 -7.36 -27.20 -0.65
CA SER A 451 -7.31 -27.13 0.80
C SER A 451 -8.34 -28.02 1.49
N ALA A 452 -8.08 -28.38 2.75
CA ALA A 452 -9.05 -29.12 3.55
C ALA A 452 -10.29 -28.25 3.87
N HIS A 453 -10.09 -26.97 4.17
CA HIS A 453 -11.18 -26.04 4.52
C HIS A 453 -12.13 -25.78 3.36
N VAL A 454 -11.63 -25.57 2.13
CA VAL A 454 -12.53 -25.41 0.97
C VAL A 454 -13.30 -26.70 0.67
N ARG A 455 -12.66 -27.88 0.83
CA ARG A 455 -13.36 -29.16 0.70
C ARG A 455 -14.48 -29.32 1.72
N GLU A 456 -14.25 -28.92 2.97
CA GLU A 456 -15.27 -28.92 4.02
C GLU A 456 -16.48 -28.03 3.67
N VAL A 457 -16.25 -26.85 3.08
CA VAL A 457 -17.33 -25.95 2.62
C VAL A 457 -18.13 -26.60 1.49
N VAL A 458 -17.45 -27.27 0.55
CA VAL A 458 -18.12 -28.01 -0.55
C VAL A 458 -18.93 -29.19 -0.02
N ASP A 459 -18.39 -29.96 0.92
CA ASP A 459 -19.10 -31.09 1.53
C ASP A 459 -20.31 -30.59 2.36
N SER A 460 -20.15 -29.51 3.11
CA SER A 460 -21.26 -28.84 3.82
C SER A 460 -22.37 -28.40 2.87
N SER A 461 -22.03 -27.96 1.66
CA SER A 461 -22.99 -27.61 0.62
C SER A 461 -23.80 -28.81 0.13
N ARG A 462 -23.17 -29.99 0.05
CA ARG A 462 -23.82 -31.23 -0.38
C ARG A 462 -24.76 -31.77 0.68
N GLU A 463 -24.36 -31.70 1.95
CA GLU A 463 -25.11 -32.30 3.06
C GLU A 463 -26.27 -31.42 3.55
N GLY A 464 -26.13 -30.08 3.53
CA GLY A 464 -27.16 -29.18 4.06
C GLY A 464 -27.33 -27.86 3.31
N GLY A 465 -26.98 -27.85 2.03
CA GLY A 465 -27.28 -26.75 1.12
C GLY A 465 -26.65 -25.42 1.51
N ALA A 466 -27.30 -24.33 1.09
CA ALA A 466 -26.76 -22.98 1.24
C ALA A 466 -26.50 -22.57 2.69
N SER A 467 -27.33 -22.99 3.65
CA SER A 467 -27.16 -22.62 5.06
C SER A 467 -25.90 -23.21 5.68
N LEU A 468 -25.61 -24.50 5.43
CA LEU A 468 -24.39 -25.13 5.95
C LEU A 468 -23.14 -24.66 5.18
N ASN A 469 -23.26 -24.37 3.88
CA ASN A 469 -22.19 -23.72 3.11
C ASN A 469 -21.77 -22.39 3.77
N ILE A 470 -22.73 -21.49 3.99
CA ILE A 470 -22.45 -20.18 4.60
C ILE A 470 -21.84 -20.33 5.99
N LEU A 471 -22.37 -21.22 6.82
CA LEU A 471 -21.84 -21.45 8.16
C LEU A 471 -20.39 -21.97 8.12
N SER A 472 -20.12 -22.98 7.30
CA SER A 472 -18.77 -23.54 7.13
C SER A 472 -17.79 -22.50 6.60
N GLY A 473 -18.21 -21.69 5.60
CA GLY A 473 -17.41 -20.61 5.05
C GLY A 473 -17.06 -19.53 6.09
N LEU A 474 -18.04 -19.10 6.91
CA LEU A 474 -17.80 -18.15 8.00
C LEU A 474 -16.83 -18.70 9.06
N VAL A 475 -16.95 -19.99 9.39
CA VAL A 475 -16.04 -20.66 10.32
C VAL A 475 -14.61 -20.69 9.75
N ALA A 476 -14.42 -21.12 8.51
CA ALA A 476 -13.12 -21.12 7.84
C ALA A 476 -12.49 -19.71 7.79
N GLY A 477 -13.29 -18.68 7.48
CA GLY A 477 -12.85 -17.28 7.49
C GLY A 477 -12.38 -16.81 8.88
N ASN A 478 -13.14 -17.12 9.93
CA ASN A 478 -12.77 -16.74 11.30
C ASN A 478 -11.48 -17.43 11.77
N PHE A 479 -11.29 -18.72 11.44
CA PHE A 479 -10.04 -19.42 11.71
C PHE A 479 -8.87 -18.82 10.93
N SER A 480 -9.08 -18.46 9.66
CA SER A 480 -8.05 -17.79 8.85
C SER A 480 -7.55 -16.50 9.52
N CYS A 481 -8.46 -15.65 9.99
CA CYS A 481 -8.12 -14.41 10.70
C CYS A 481 -7.24 -14.65 11.94
N LEU A 482 -7.52 -15.70 12.73
CA LEU A 482 -6.72 -16.04 13.91
C LEU A 482 -5.26 -16.34 13.52
N TRP A 483 -5.04 -17.21 12.53
CA TRP A 483 -3.70 -17.62 12.11
C TRP A 483 -2.91 -16.50 11.43
N LEU A 484 -3.60 -15.67 10.65
CA LEU A 484 -3.02 -14.47 10.05
C LEU A 484 -2.60 -13.46 11.13
N GLY A 485 -3.48 -13.20 12.10
CA GLY A 485 -3.19 -12.32 13.23
C GLY A 485 -1.99 -12.79 14.04
N LEU A 486 -1.94 -14.08 14.42
CA LEU A 486 -0.82 -14.66 15.15
C LEU A 486 0.51 -14.54 14.40
N SER A 487 0.48 -14.73 13.08
CA SER A 487 1.67 -14.66 12.24
C SER A 487 2.20 -13.22 12.12
N ILE A 488 1.31 -12.24 11.99
CA ILE A 488 1.66 -10.81 12.01
C ILE A 488 2.25 -10.44 13.37
N THR A 489 1.60 -10.83 14.48
CA THR A 489 2.09 -10.57 15.84
C THR A 489 3.47 -11.19 16.07
N GLY A 490 3.68 -12.44 15.63
CA GLY A 490 4.98 -13.11 15.75
C GLY A 490 6.10 -12.39 15.00
N LEU A 491 5.85 -11.99 13.74
CA LEU A 491 6.83 -11.25 12.94
C LEU A 491 7.11 -9.85 13.48
N MET A 492 6.08 -9.16 13.99
CA MET A 492 6.25 -7.87 14.67
C MET A 492 7.05 -8.01 15.96
N ALA A 493 6.86 -9.08 16.72
CA ALA A 493 7.62 -9.34 17.95
C ALA A 493 9.10 -9.67 17.71
N VAL A 494 9.45 -10.20 16.53
CA VAL A 494 10.86 -10.36 16.13
C VAL A 494 11.47 -9.04 15.64
N ALA A 495 10.66 -8.17 15.04
CA ALA A 495 11.09 -6.87 14.55
C ALA A 495 11.23 -5.81 15.66
N TYR A 496 10.43 -5.92 16.73
CA TYR A 496 10.48 -5.07 17.91
C TYR A 496 11.59 -5.51 18.86
#